data_AF-A0A1M5AEK7-F1
#
_entry.id   AF-A0A1M5AEK7-F1
#
_cell.length_a   1.000
_cell.length_b   1.000
_cell.length_c   1.000
_cell.angle_alpha   90.00
_cell.angle_beta   90.00
_cell.angle_gamma   90.00
#
_symmetry.space_group_name_H-M   'P 1'
#
loop_
_entity.id
_entity.type
_entity.pdbx_description
1 polymer ?
#
loop_
_entity_poly.entity_id
_entity_poly.type
_entity_poly.pdbx_seq_one_letter_code
_entity_poly.pdbx_strand_id
1 'polypeptide(L)'
;MRILKKQWYFIGLIVLNILIILSGLLFFYSGIVTGFKIPAFGSYVPGYTLGLLILYMGIVNFIKLHRLSARIKGKKFSFSNFK
;
A
#
# COMPACT_ATOMS: atom_id res chain seq x y z
N MET A 1 -14.62 -4.02 -24.04
CA MET A 1 -14.26 -4.99 -22.97
C MET A 1 -12.93 -4.73 -22.22
N ARG A 2 -11.95 -3.98 -22.77
CA ARG A 2 -10.68 -3.66 -22.05
C ARG A 2 -10.79 -2.60 -20.95
N ILE A 3 -11.77 -1.70 -21.03
CA ILE A 3 -11.97 -0.59 -20.08
C ILE A 3 -12.47 -1.10 -18.73
N LEU A 4 -13.39 -2.07 -18.73
CA LEU A 4 -13.91 -2.74 -17.54
C LEU A 4 -12.82 -3.46 -16.74
N LYS A 5 -11.93 -4.23 -17.41
CA LYS A 5 -10.81 -4.89 -16.72
C LYS A 5 -9.91 -3.89 -15.97
N LYS A 6 -9.62 -2.72 -16.57
CA LYS A 6 -8.81 -1.66 -15.94
C LYS A 6 -9.42 -1.11 -14.65
N GLN A 7 -10.74 -1.01 -14.56
CA GLN A 7 -11.43 -0.59 -13.33
C GLN A 7 -11.28 -1.62 -12.21
N TRP A 8 -11.44 -2.91 -12.51
CA TRP A 8 -11.30 -3.98 -11.52
C TRP A 8 -9.88 -4.07 -10.94
N TYR A 9 -8.84 -3.90 -11.76
CA TYR A 9 -7.46 -3.84 -11.26
C TYR A 9 -7.23 -2.65 -10.33
N PHE A 10 -7.82 -1.49 -10.66
CA PHE A 10 -7.67 -0.29 -9.84
C PHE A 10 -8.34 -0.44 -8.47
N ILE A 11 -9.55 -1.01 -8.44
CA ILE A 11 -10.28 -1.32 -7.21
C ILE A 11 -9.49 -2.35 -6.38
N GLY A 12 -8.97 -3.41 -7.02
CA GLY A 12 -8.16 -4.42 -6.35
C GLY A 12 -6.90 -3.83 -5.70
N LEU A 13 -6.22 -2.91 -6.39
CA LEU A 13 -5.05 -2.20 -5.84
C LEU A 13 -5.42 -1.33 -4.62
N ILE A 14 -6.57 -0.65 -4.65
CA ILE A 14 -7.06 0.14 -3.50
C ILE A 14 -7.36 -0.78 -2.31
N VAL A 15 -8.11 -1.85 -2.53
CA VAL A 15 -8.49 -2.81 -1.48
C VAL A 15 -7.25 -3.42 -0.85
N LEU A 16 -6.29 -3.88 -1.66
CA LEU A 16 -5.03 -4.43 -1.18
C LEU A 16 -4.25 -3.40 -0.35
N ASN A 17 -4.26 -2.13 -0.76
CA ASN A 17 -3.56 -1.07 -0.04
C ASN A 17 -4.19 -0.79 1.34
N ILE A 18 -5.53 -0.76 1.40
CA ILE A 18 -6.27 -0.62 2.67
C ILE A 18 -5.96 -1.79 3.60
N LEU A 19 -5.92 -3.03 3.08
CA LEU A 19 -5.54 -4.21 3.87
C LEU A 19 -4.12 -4.11 4.43
N ILE A 20 -3.16 -3.60 3.65
CA ILE A 20 -1.79 -3.36 4.12
C ILE A 20 -1.77 -2.30 5.24
N ILE A 21 -2.52 -1.21 5.09
CA ILE A 21 -2.61 -0.17 6.13
C ILE A 21 -3.22 -0.74 7.41
N LEU A 22 -4.32 -1.48 7.31
CA LEU A 22 -5.01 -2.09 8.45
C LEU A 22 -4.12 -3.12 9.17
N SER A 23 -3.44 -3.98 8.42
CA SER A 23 -2.50 -4.94 9.00
C SER A 23 -1.32 -4.25 9.68
N GLY A 24 -0.75 -3.21 9.07
CA GLY A 24 0.28 -2.38 9.69
C GLY A 24 -0.19 -1.71 10.99
N LEU A 25 -1.42 -1.18 11.01
CA LEU A 25 -2.03 -0.57 12.20
C LEU A 25 -2.23 -1.59 13.32
N LEU A 26 -2.75 -2.77 12.98
CA LEU A 26 -2.98 -3.85 13.94
C LEU A 26 -1.65 -4.35 14.52
N PHE A 27 -0.62 -4.47 13.70
CA PHE A 27 0.72 -4.88 14.13
C PHE A 27 1.42 -3.82 14.98
N PHE A 28 1.24 -2.55 14.63
CA PHE A 28 1.73 -1.43 15.41
C PHE A 28 1.10 -1.42 16.80
N TYR A 29 -0.23 -1.50 16.86
CA TYR A 29 -0.97 -1.49 18.11
C TYR A 29 -0.65 -2.71 18.98
N SER A 30 -0.67 -3.92 18.41
CA SER A 30 -0.33 -5.13 19.15
C SER A 30 1.10 -5.09 19.66
N GLY A 31 2.05 -4.56 18.88
CA GLY A 31 3.44 -4.37 19.28
C GLY A 31 3.61 -3.37 20.42
N ILE A 32 2.78 -2.32 20.52
CA ILE A 32 2.75 -1.40 21.66
C ILE A 32 2.20 -2.10 22.91
N VAL A 33 1.05 -2.76 22.78
CA VAL A 33 0.33 -3.35 23.92
C VAL A 33 1.11 -4.50 24.55
N THR A 34 1.69 -5.37 23.73
CA THR A 34 2.37 -6.58 24.20
C THR A 34 3.87 -6.39 24.41
N GLY A 35 4.47 -5.34 23.83
CA GLY A 35 5.90 -5.10 23.86
C GLY A 35 6.74 -6.18 23.15
N PHE A 36 6.14 -7.02 22.28
CA PHE A 36 6.88 -8.11 21.64
C PHE A 36 8.02 -7.57 20.77
N LYS A 37 9.10 -8.34 20.68
CA LYS A 37 10.26 -8.05 19.84
C LYS A 37 10.41 -9.13 18.78
N ILE A 38 10.78 -8.72 17.58
CA ILE A 38 10.98 -9.61 16.44
C ILE A 38 12.48 -9.66 16.13
N PRO A 39 13.06 -10.86 15.95
CA PRO A 39 14.42 -10.98 15.45
C PRO A 39 14.46 -10.50 14.00
N ALA A 40 15.09 -9.34 13.77
CA ALA A 40 15.25 -8.72 12.46
C ALA A 40 16.66 -8.11 12.36
N PHE A 41 17.33 -8.28 11.21
CA PHE A 41 18.66 -7.73 10.94
C PHE A 41 19.72 -8.09 12.01
N GLY A 42 19.66 -9.30 12.56
CA GLY A 42 20.59 -9.76 13.59
C GLY A 42 20.35 -9.17 15.00
N SER A 43 19.25 -8.45 15.21
CA SER A 43 18.88 -7.87 16.52
C SER A 43 17.39 -8.02 16.82
N TYR A 44 17.00 -7.83 18.07
CA TYR A 44 15.59 -7.83 18.48
C TYR A 44 14.99 -6.43 18.33
N VAL A 45 14.18 -6.27 17.30
CA VAL A 45 13.52 -5.01 16.96
C VAL A 45 12.12 -4.98 17.56
N PRO A 46 11.69 -3.89 18.23
CA PRO A 46 10.34 -3.80 18.77
C PRO A 46 9.28 -3.91 17.67
N GLY A 47 8.25 -4.74 17.88
CA GLY A 47 7.21 -5.02 16.88
C GLY A 47 6.51 -3.77 16.33
N TYR A 48 6.31 -2.77 17.19
CA TYR A 48 5.71 -1.50 16.78
C TYR A 48 6.54 -0.75 15.74
N THR A 49 7.87 -0.85 15.74
CA THR A 49 8.70 -0.16 14.73
C THR A 49 8.49 -0.76 13.33
N LEU A 50 8.32 -2.09 13.25
CA LEU A 50 7.98 -2.78 12.00
C LEU A 50 6.55 -2.44 11.57
N GLY A 51 5.61 -2.38 12.50
CA GLY A 51 4.23 -1.94 12.22
C GLY A 51 4.19 -0.51 11.65
N LEU A 52 5.00 0.39 12.20
CA LEU A 52 5.12 1.77 11.74
C LEU A 52 5.71 1.85 10.32
N LEU A 53 6.70 1.00 10.00
CA LEU A 53 7.27 0.90 8.66
C LEU A 53 6.21 0.45 7.63
N ILE A 54 5.42 -0.58 7.97
CA ILE A 54 4.34 -1.09 7.12
C ILE A 54 3.29 0.00 6.89
N LEU A 55 2.88 0.71 7.95
CA LEU A 55 1.96 1.86 7.87
C LEU A 55 2.49 2.93 6.93
N TYR A 56 3.74 3.34 7.09
CA TYR A 56 4.38 4.35 6.24
C TYR A 56 4.38 3.92 4.76
N MET A 57 4.79 2.68 4.48
CA MET A 57 4.78 2.14 3.11
C MET A 57 3.36 2.08 2.52
N GLY A 58 2.37 1.65 3.32
CA GLY A 58 0.97 1.64 2.93
C GLY A 58 0.48 3.03 2.53
N ILE A 59 0.66 4.03 3.39
CA ILE A 59 0.25 5.42 3.15
C ILE A 59 0.92 6.00 1.89
N VAL A 60 2.23 5.81 1.74
CA VAL A 60 2.97 6.30 0.56
C VAL A 60 2.43 5.66 -0.72
N ASN A 61 2.15 4.36 -0.70
CA ASN A 61 1.59 3.65 -1.85
C ASN A 61 0.16 4.12 -2.16
N PHE A 62 -0.67 4.37 -1.13
CA PHE A 62 -2.00 4.92 -1.30
C PHE A 62 -1.96 6.28 -2.00
N ILE A 63 -1.08 7.19 -1.55
CA ILE A 63 -0.91 8.52 -2.14
C ILE A 63 -0.44 8.41 -3.60
N LYS A 64 0.53 7.53 -3.89
CA LYS A 64 1.02 7.30 -5.25
C LYS A 64 -0.08 6.77 -6.17
N LEU A 65 -0.86 5.79 -5.71
CA LEU A 65 -2.03 5.26 -6.43
C LEU A 65 -3.06 6.34 -6.69
N HIS A 66 -3.39 7.16 -5.69
CA HIS A 66 -4.34 8.26 -5.85
C HIS A 66 -3.87 9.28 -6.89
N ARG A 67 -2.60 9.69 -6.82
CA ARG A 67 -1.98 10.60 -7.81
C ARG A 67 -1.97 9.99 -9.22
N LEU A 68 -1.70 8.70 -9.34
CA LEU A 68 -1.76 7.99 -10.62
C LEU A 68 -3.19 7.95 -11.16
N SER A 69 -4.17 7.66 -10.31
CA SER A 69 -5.61 7.70 -10.65
C SER A 69 -5.97 9.06 -11.24
N ALA A 70 -5.62 10.14 -10.53
CA ALA A 70 -5.92 11.51 -10.92
C ALA A 70 -5.27 11.89 -12.26
N ARG A 71 -4.03 11.45 -12.53
CA ARG A 71 -3.35 11.70 -13.82
C ARG A 71 -3.96 10.93 -14.99
N ILE A 72 -4.53 9.75 -14.73
CA ILE A 72 -5.15 8.91 -15.77
C ILE A 72 -6.60 9.33 -16.03
N LYS A 73 -7.30 9.89 -15.03
CA LYS A 73 -8.65 10.45 -15.13
C LYS A 73 -8.63 11.70 -16.03
N GLY A 74 -8.69 11.50 -17.35
CA GLY A 74 -8.77 12.58 -18.33
C GLY A 74 -7.81 12.45 -19.51
N LYS A 75 -6.75 11.63 -19.40
CA LYS A 75 -5.88 11.33 -20.54
C LYS A 75 -6.39 10.10 -21.28
N LYS A 76 -6.87 10.25 -22.53
CA LYS A 76 -7.03 9.12 -23.45
C LYS A 76 -5.65 8.49 -23.62
N PHE A 77 -5.50 7.25 -23.16
CA PHE A 77 -4.27 6.46 -23.34
C PHE A 77 -4.02 6.31 -24.85
N SER A 78 -3.11 7.12 -25.41
CA SER A 78 -2.69 6.97 -26.80
C SER A 78 -1.56 5.95 -26.85
N PHE A 79 -1.79 4.86 -27.58
CA PHE A 79 -0.75 3.90 -27.94
C PHE A 79 0.16 4.41 -29.08
N SER A 80 -0.04 5.64 -29.56
CA SER A 80 0.75 6.22 -30.66
C SER A 80 2.24 6.35 -30.36
N ASN A 81 2.65 6.30 -29.08
CA ASN A 81 4.04 6.45 -28.66
C ASN A 81 4.77 5.12 -28.41
N PHE A 82 4.11 3.97 -28.63
CA PHE A 82 4.74 2.65 -28.55
C PHE A 82 4.95 2.08 -29.96
N LYS A 83 5.67 2.83 -30.82
CA LYS A 83 6.08 2.37 -32.14
C LYS A 83 7.49 1.80 -32.09
#